data_AF-A0A953YY02-F1
#
_entry.id   AF-A0A953YY02-F1
#
_cell.length_a   1.000
_cell.length_b   1.000
_cell.length_c   1.000
_cell.angle_alpha   90.00
_cell.angle_beta   90.00
_cell.angle_gamma   90.00
#
_symmetry.space_group_name_H-M   'P 1'
#
loop_
_entity.id
_entity.type
_entity.pdbx_description
1 polymer ?
#
loop_
_entity_poly.entity_id
_entity_poly.type
_entity_poly.pdbx_seq_one_letter_code
_entity_poly.pdbx_strand_id
1 'polypeptide(L)' 'MKIHRHVGVVKAADALTLKEALAAAAVQHKVLAMIGERACVLERADAKALAEALDRISFHPRVIEGDA' A
#
# COMPACT_ATOMS: atom_id res chain seq x y z
N MET A 1 11.70 23.50 8.83
CA MET A 1 11.81 22.33 7.92
C MET A 1 10.41 21.81 7.67
N LYS A 2 9.82 22.06 6.49
CA LYS A 2 8.52 21.48 6.12
C LYS A 2 8.81 20.18 5.37
N ILE A 3 8.46 19.05 5.96
CA ILE A 3 8.60 17.73 5.33
C ILE A 3 7.26 17.42 4.69
N HIS A 4 7.16 17.54 3.37
CA HIS A 4 6.01 17.08 2.61
C HIS A 4 6.30 15.65 2.14
N ARG A 5 5.78 14.65 2.86
CA ARG A 5 5.88 13.23 2.48
C ARG A 5 4.56 12.84 1.81
N HIS A 6 4.58 12.61 0.51
CA HIS A 6 3.42 12.09 -0.21
C HIS A 6 3.28 10.59 0.10
N VAL A 7 2.26 10.23 0.87
CA VAL A 7 2.00 8.85 1.26
C VAL A 7 0.74 8.32 0.57
N GLY A 8 0.74 7.03 0.25
CA GLY A 8 -0.43 6.31 -0.26
C GLY A 8 -0.95 5.34 0.78
N VAL A 9 -2.27 5.36 1.01
CA VAL A 9 -2.95 4.33 1.79
C VAL A 9 -3.48 3.27 0.84
N VAL A 10 -3.09 2.02 1.07
CA VAL A 10 -3.54 0.88 0.28
C VAL A 10 -4.36 -0.04 1.17
N LYS A 11 -5.56 -0.41 0.70
CA LYS A 11 -6.47 -1.31 1.39
C LYS A 11 -6.75 -2.54 0.53
N ALA A 12 -6.59 -3.72 1.13
CA ALA A 12 -6.94 -5.01 0.53
C ALA A 12 -8.27 -5.54 1.10
N ALA A 13 -8.79 -6.62 0.51
CA ALA A 13 -10.01 -7.27 0.96
C ALA A 13 -9.83 -7.98 2.32
N ASP A 14 -8.69 -8.65 2.50
CA ASP A 14 -8.28 -9.36 3.70
C ASP A 14 -6.77 -9.26 3.95
N ALA A 15 -6.33 -9.79 5.10
CA ALA A 15 -4.96 -9.69 5.58
C ALA A 15 -3.98 -10.57 4.79
N LEU A 16 -4.45 -11.70 4.24
CA LEU A 16 -3.62 -12.60 3.45
C LEU A 16 -3.28 -11.95 2.11
N THR A 17 -4.29 -11.40 1.44
CA THR A 17 -4.14 -10.68 0.18
C THR A 17 -3.17 -9.51 0.32
N LEU A 18 -3.26 -8.75 1.42
CA LEU A 18 -2.32 -7.66 1.69
C LEU A 18 -0.87 -8.19 1.81
N LYS A 19 -0.66 -9.29 2.52
CA LYS A 19 0.67 -9.90 2.68
C LYS A 19 1.23 -10.40 1.35
N GLU A 20 0.42 -11.10 0.56
CA GLU A 20 0.81 -11.61 -0.75
C GLU A 20 1.16 -10.46 -1.71
N ALA A 21 0.36 -9.39 -1.73
CA ALA A 21 0.63 -8.23 -2.55
C ALA A 21 1.90 -7.48 -2.11
N LEU A 22 2.14 -7.33 -0.80
CA LEU A 22 3.36 -6.73 -0.26
C LEU A 22 4.61 -7.52 -0.64
N ALA A 23 4.51 -8.85 -0.66
CA ALA A 23 5.58 -9.74 -1.09
C ALA A 23 5.79 -9.64 -2.62
N ALA A 24 4.72 -9.66 -3.41
CA ALA A 24 4.76 -9.58 -4.87
C ALA A 24 5.33 -8.23 -5.37
N ALA A 25 5.03 -7.14 -4.66
CA ALA A 25 5.59 -5.82 -4.94
C ALA A 25 7.00 -5.62 -4.33
N ALA A 26 7.49 -6.56 -3.52
CA ALA A 26 8.76 -6.47 -2.79
C ALA A 26 8.88 -5.21 -1.89
N VAL A 27 7.76 -4.72 -1.34
CA VAL A 27 7.70 -3.50 -0.50
C VAL A 27 7.37 -3.77 0.96
N GLN A 28 7.33 -5.02 1.40
CA GLN A 28 7.00 -5.39 2.80
C GLN A 28 7.84 -4.63 3.85
N HIS A 29 9.12 -4.39 3.55
CA HIS A 29 10.08 -3.74 4.45
C HIS A 29 10.02 -2.21 4.38
N LYS A 30 9.19 -1.67 3.49
CA LYS A 30 9.01 -0.23 3.25
C LYS A 30 7.70 0.32 3.81
N VAL A 31 6.88 -0.55 4.40
CA VAL A 31 5.62 -0.16 5.05
C VAL A 31 5.92 0.84 6.15
N LEU A 32 5.34 2.04 6.03
CA LEU A 32 5.49 3.12 7.01
C LEU A 32 4.61 2.87 8.24
N ALA A 33 3.39 2.38 8.01
CA ALA A 33 2.45 2.03 9.07
C ALA A 33 1.45 0.98 8.59
N MET A 34 0.97 0.15 9.51
CA MET A 34 -0.19 -0.72 9.30
C MET A 34 -1.43 -0.06 9.88
N ILE A 35 -2.53 -0.03 9.13
CA ILE A 35 -3.83 0.46 9.58
C ILE A 35 -4.75 -0.75 9.72
N GLY A 36 -4.71 -1.35 10.91
CA GLY A 36 -5.33 -2.66 11.14
C GLY A 36 -4.71 -3.76 10.28
N GLU A 37 -5.44 -4.85 10.08
CA GLU A 37 -4.90 -6.05 9.41
C GLU A 37 -4.97 -5.99 7.88
N ARG A 38 -5.71 -5.02 7.32
CA ARG A 38 -6.11 -5.00 5.89
C ARG A 38 -5.70 -3.74 5.14
N ALA A 39 -4.99 -2.82 5.79
CA ALA A 39 -4.50 -1.62 5.13
C ALA A 39 -3.10 -1.26 5.62
N CYS A 40 -2.33 -0.60 4.75
CA CYS A 40 -1.01 -0.09 5.07
C CYS A 40 -0.79 1.28 4.44
N VAL A 41 0.20 1.99 4.99
CA VAL A 41 0.69 3.27 4.50
C VAL A 41 2.08 3.04 3.94
N LEU A 42 2.30 3.54 2.72
CA LEU A 42 3.56 3.46 2.01
C LEU A 42 3.91 4.85 1.45
N GLU A 43 5.18 5.05 1.13
CA GLU A 43 5.56 6.16 0.25
C GLU A 43 4.82 5.99 -1.09
N ARG A 44 4.45 7.11 -1.74
CA ARG A 44 3.60 7.11 -2.94
C ARG A 44 4.05 6.13 -4.03
N ALA A 45 5.35 6.05 -4.29
CA ALA A 45 5.90 5.16 -5.32
C ALA A 45 5.68 3.67 -4.98
N ASP A 46 5.91 3.29 -3.72
CA ASP A 46 5.71 1.92 -3.25
C ASP A 46 4.22 1.57 -3.15
N ALA A 47 3.37 2.53 -2.77
CA ALA A 47 1.91 2.38 -2.77
C ALA A 47 1.37 2.06 -4.18
N LYS A 48 1.91 2.72 -5.21
CA LYS A 48 1.55 2.45 -6.61
C LYS A 48 1.99 1.05 -7.06
N ALA A 49 3.22 0.65 -6.74
CA ALA A 49 3.69 -0.70 -7.03
C ALA A 49 2.84 -1.79 -6.34
N LEU A 50 2.43 -1.53 -5.09
CA LEU A 50 1.52 -2.41 -4.35
C LEU A 50 0.12 -2.48 -4.99
N ALA A 51 -0.40 -1.35 -5.46
CA ALA A 51 -1.68 -1.31 -6.17
C ALA A 51 -1.63 -2.12 -7.46
N GLU A 52 -0.57 -1.98 -8.26
CA GLU A 52 -0.35 -2.78 -9.47
C GLU A 52 -0.19 -4.28 -9.18
N ALA A 53 0.33 -4.64 -8.00
CA ALA A 53 0.37 -6.04 -7.55
C ALA A 53 -1.03 -6.53 -7.18
N LEU A 54 -1.84 -5.73 -6.48
CA LEU A 54 -3.24 -6.07 -6.14
C LEU A 54 -4.12 -6.21 -7.38
N ASP A 55 -3.95 -5.35 -8.39
CA ASP A 55 -4.65 -5.45 -9.68
C ASP A 55 -4.33 -6.77 -10.38
N ARG A 56 -3.06 -7.21 -10.35
CA ARG A 56 -2.64 -8.51 -10.91
C ARG A 56 -3.24 -9.71 -10.18
N ILE A 57 -3.56 -9.56 -8.90
CA ILE A 57 -4.21 -10.59 -8.08
C ILE A 57 -5.75 -10.55 -8.28
N SER A 58 -6.26 -9.79 -9.26
CA SER A 58 -7.69 -9.63 -9.57
C SER A 58 -8.53 -9.05 -8.43
N PHE A 59 -7.93 -8.19 -7.61
CA PHE A 59 -8.66 -7.37 -6.64
C PHE A 59 -8.67 -5.92 -7.10
N HIS A 60 -9.71 -5.16 -6.74
CA HIS A 60 -9.80 -3.72 -7.02
C HIS A 60 -9.27 -2.91 -5.83
N PRO A 61 -7.95 -2.65 -5.73
CA PRO A 61 -7.38 -1.83 -4.69
C PRO A 61 -7.91 -0.40 -4.79
N ARG A 62 -8.29 0.17 -3.65
CA ARG A 62 -8.50 1.62 -3.55
C ARG A 62 -7.23 2.26 -3.01
N VAL A 63 -6.50 2.95 -3.86
CA VAL A 63 -5.38 3.81 -3.45
C VAL A 63 -5.95 5.18 -3.12
N ILE A 64 -5.75 5.64 -1.88
CA ILE A 64 -6.08 7.02 -1.49
C ILE A 64 -4.75 7.75 -1.33
N GLU A 65 -4.53 8.75 -2.18
CA GLU A 65 -3.38 9.66 -2.06
C GLU A 65 -3.67 10.64 -0.93
N GLY A 66 -2.81 10.64 0.10
CA GLY A 66 -2.85 11.64 1.15
C GLY A 66 -1.89 12.77 0.81
N ASP A 67 -2.41 13.92 0.39
CA ASP A 67 -1.62 15.15 0.33
C ASP A 67 -1.59 15.79 1.73
N ALA A 68 -0.40 15.85 2.35
CA ALA A 68 -0.14 16.52 3.61
C ALA A 68 0.93 17.61 3.46
#